data_AF-A0A3E1ET51-F1
#
_entry.id   AF-A0A3E1ET51-F1
#
_cell.length_a   1.000
_cell.length_b   1.000
_cell.length_c   1.000
_cell.angle_alpha   90.00
_cell.angle_beta   90.00
_cell.angle_gamma   90.00
#
_symmetry.space_group_name_H-M   'P 1'
#
loop_
_entity.id
_entity.type
_entity.pdbx_description
1 polymer ?
#
loop_
_entity_poly.entity_id
_entity_poly.type
_entity_poly.pdbx_seq_one_letter_code
_entity_poly.pdbx_strand_id
1 'polypeptide(L)'
;MSPTSSPAPPARKDMVAAYTDAYRRYCWTVDSVDDLKLAPFHLLATAGKVHTDQPHEWHLQTLARLAGGIIINTPYLIVDLTDTNSEAKGCAWWESLTARGGEGMVVKPSDFIVKGKRGLIQPAVKCRGREYLRIIYGPEYSAEEHLSRLRSRNLSTKRSLALREFALGIESLDRFVRHEPLRRVHEPVFGVLALESEPVDPRL
;
A
#
# COMPACT_ATOMS: atom_id res chain seq x y z
N MET A 1 22.49 20.83 -33.96
CA MET A 1 21.72 20.01 -33.00
C MET A 1 22.67 18.98 -32.42
N SER A 2 23.21 19.24 -31.23
CA SER A 2 24.10 18.31 -30.55
C SER A 2 23.26 17.13 -30.01
N PRO A 3 23.68 15.88 -30.21
CA PRO A 3 22.98 14.74 -29.63
C PRO A 3 23.21 14.79 -28.12
N THR A 4 22.13 14.97 -27.36
CA THR A 4 22.13 14.75 -25.91
C THR A 4 22.50 13.30 -25.66
N SER A 5 23.75 13.03 -25.29
CA SER A 5 24.19 11.72 -24.84
C SER A 5 23.39 11.33 -23.61
N SER A 6 22.70 10.19 -23.68
CA SER A 6 22.12 9.58 -22.48
C SER A 6 23.25 9.28 -21.49
N PRO A 7 23.07 9.55 -20.19
CA PRO A 7 24.10 9.27 -19.19
C PRO A 7 24.47 7.79 -19.24
N ALA A 8 25.76 7.49 -19.08
CA ALA A 8 26.24 6.11 -18.99
C ALA A 8 25.44 5.37 -17.90
N PRO A 9 25.04 4.10 -18.14
CA PRO A 9 24.29 3.35 -17.14
C PRO A 9 25.08 3.30 -15.83
N PRO A 10 24.42 3.46 -14.67
CA PRO A 10 25.10 3.40 -13.38
C PRO A 10 25.85 2.07 -13.27
N ALA A 11 27.08 2.11 -12.77
CA ALA A 11 27.87 0.90 -12.63
C ALA A 11 27.13 -0.08 -11.72
N ARG A 12 27.20 -1.40 -12.02
CA ARG A 12 26.51 -2.44 -11.23
C ARG A 12 26.79 -2.32 -9.72
N LYS A 13 28.01 -1.89 -9.37
CA LYS A 13 28.43 -1.59 -8.00
C LYS A 13 27.55 -0.54 -7.32
N ASP A 14 27.20 0.54 -8.01
CA ASP A 14 26.39 1.64 -7.46
C ASP A 14 24.95 1.18 -7.22
N MET A 15 24.41 0.34 -8.11
CA MET A 15 23.08 -0.24 -7.96
C MET A 15 22.99 -1.20 -6.76
N VAL A 16 24.04 -1.98 -6.50
CA VAL A 16 24.14 -2.85 -5.32
C VAL A 16 24.27 -2.03 -4.04
N ALA A 17 25.02 -0.92 -4.06
CA ALA A 17 25.09 0.00 -2.93
C ALA A 17 23.72 0.63 -2.64
N ALA A 18 23.01 1.12 -3.67
CA ALA A 18 21.67 1.67 -3.52
C ALA A 18 20.65 0.64 -3.00
N TYR A 19 20.73 -0.62 -3.43
CA TYR A 19 19.95 -1.71 -2.85
C TYR A 19 20.23 -1.91 -1.36
N THR A 20 21.51 -1.83 -0.98
CA THR A 20 21.95 -1.99 0.41
C THR A 20 21.41 -0.87 1.29
N ASP A 21 21.48 0.36 0.81
CA ASP A 21 20.93 1.53 1.49
C ASP A 21 19.40 1.48 1.58
N ALA A 22 18.73 0.91 0.58
CA ALA A 22 17.27 0.77 0.58
C ALA A 22 16.78 -0.18 1.67
N TYR A 23 17.32 -1.41 1.76
CA TYR A 23 16.81 -2.38 2.75
C TYR A 23 17.15 -1.97 4.19
N ARG A 24 18.32 -1.37 4.44
CA ARG A 24 18.76 -0.96 5.79
C ARG A 24 17.83 0.05 6.45
N ARG A 25 17.10 0.85 5.67
CA ARG A 25 16.10 1.81 6.18
C ARG A 25 14.94 1.12 6.91
N TYR A 26 14.73 -0.17 6.66
CA TYR A 26 13.68 -0.98 7.28
C TYR A 26 14.24 -1.95 8.33
N CYS A 27 15.49 -1.75 8.77
CA CYS A 27 16.13 -2.57 9.79
C CYS A 27 16.67 -1.67 10.91
N TRP A 28 16.21 -1.92 12.14
CA TRP A 28 16.76 -1.32 13.35
C TRP A 28 16.73 -2.35 14.49
N THR A 29 17.49 -2.08 15.54
CA THR A 29 17.48 -2.92 16.74
C THR A 29 16.26 -2.57 17.58
N VAL A 30 15.56 -3.58 18.10
CA VAL A 30 14.40 -3.42 18.99
C VAL A 30 14.78 -4.02 20.34
N ASP A 31 15.13 -3.15 21.28
CA ASP A 31 15.53 -3.56 22.64
C ASP A 31 14.34 -3.49 23.61
N SER A 32 13.33 -2.69 23.25
CA SER A 32 12.11 -2.52 24.03
C SER A 32 10.89 -2.24 23.15
N VAL A 33 9.71 -2.17 23.77
CA VAL A 33 8.46 -1.80 23.08
C VAL A 33 8.54 -0.38 22.51
N ASP A 34 9.29 0.53 23.12
CA ASP A 34 9.36 1.93 22.71
C ASP A 34 10.07 2.14 21.35
N ASP A 35 10.86 1.15 20.92
CA ASP A 35 11.51 1.10 19.61
C ASP A 35 10.54 0.72 18.47
N LEU A 36 9.34 0.24 18.82
CA LEU A 36 8.28 -0.05 17.86
C LEU A 36 7.55 1.23 17.44
N LYS A 37 6.96 1.15 16.25
CA LYS A 37 6.06 2.18 15.71
C LYS A 37 4.80 1.50 15.19
N LEU A 38 3.64 1.91 15.69
CA LEU A 38 2.33 1.47 15.21
C LEU A 38 1.68 2.63 14.46
N ALA A 39 1.32 2.42 13.19
CA ALA A 39 0.66 3.41 12.35
C ALA A 39 -0.74 2.92 11.94
N PRO A 40 -1.77 3.10 12.78
CA PRO A 40 -3.13 2.72 12.43
C PRO A 40 -3.66 3.56 11.25
N PHE A 41 -4.40 2.92 10.34
CA PHE A 41 -5.00 3.59 9.18
C PHE A 41 -6.47 3.24 8.93
N HIS A 42 -7.04 2.27 9.66
CA HIS A 42 -8.46 1.94 9.63
C HIS A 42 -8.97 1.64 11.05
N LEU A 43 -10.06 2.29 11.43
CA LEU A 43 -10.90 1.86 12.56
C LEU A 43 -11.98 0.97 11.96
N LEU A 44 -11.76 -0.35 11.98
CA LEU A 44 -12.62 -1.28 11.23
C LEU A 44 -14.00 -1.45 11.88
N ALA A 45 -14.04 -1.67 13.19
CA ALA A 45 -15.28 -1.90 13.93
C ALA A 45 -15.19 -1.43 15.38
N THR A 46 -16.33 -1.09 15.96
CA THR A 46 -16.57 -0.92 17.40
C THR A 46 -17.78 -1.77 17.79
N ALA A 47 -18.12 -1.80 19.09
CA ALA A 47 -19.35 -2.46 19.54
C ALA A 47 -20.56 -1.98 18.70
N GLY A 48 -21.25 -2.93 18.06
CA GLY A 48 -22.45 -2.67 17.27
C GLY A 48 -22.25 -1.99 15.90
N LYS A 49 -21.02 -1.70 15.46
CA LYS A 49 -20.80 -1.02 14.16
C LYS A 49 -19.51 -1.39 13.45
N VAL A 50 -19.60 -1.68 12.16
CA VAL A 50 -18.48 -1.64 11.19
C VAL A 50 -18.45 -0.24 10.56
N HIS A 51 -17.27 0.36 10.46
CA HIS A 51 -17.12 1.77 10.02
C HIS A 51 -16.74 1.93 8.55
N THR A 52 -17.14 0.98 7.69
CA THR A 52 -16.94 1.08 6.24
C THR A 52 -17.85 2.14 5.57
N ASP A 53 -18.75 2.75 6.35
CA ASP A 53 -19.57 3.90 5.94
C ASP A 53 -18.80 5.23 6.05
N GLN A 54 -17.64 5.24 6.70
CA GLN A 54 -16.85 6.44 6.92
C GLN A 54 -15.76 6.61 5.83
N PRO A 55 -15.46 7.85 5.38
CA PRO A 55 -14.41 8.08 4.40
C PRO A 55 -13.02 7.85 5.01
N HIS A 56 -12.01 7.61 4.16
CA HIS A 56 -10.65 7.37 4.65
C HIS A 56 -10.06 8.53 5.45
N GLU A 57 -10.41 9.77 5.13
CA GLU A 57 -10.00 10.93 5.92
C GLU A 57 -10.53 10.84 7.36
N TRP A 58 -11.79 10.46 7.54
CA TRP A 58 -12.38 10.30 8.87
C TRP A 58 -11.61 9.26 9.70
N HIS A 59 -11.21 8.13 9.09
CA HIS A 59 -10.39 7.13 9.79
C HIS A 59 -9.05 7.70 10.25
N LEU A 60 -8.34 8.42 9.36
CA LEU A 60 -7.03 8.98 9.67
C LEU A 60 -7.10 10.07 10.74
N GLN A 61 -8.08 10.97 10.65
CA GLN A 61 -8.32 12.01 11.67
C GLN A 61 -8.73 11.41 13.01
N THR A 62 -9.58 10.38 13.00
CA THR A 62 -10.02 9.70 14.23
C THR A 62 -8.86 9.00 14.93
N LEU A 63 -8.06 8.24 14.17
CA LEU A 63 -6.92 7.50 14.70
C LEU A 63 -5.76 8.41 15.11
N ALA A 64 -5.62 9.58 14.49
CA ALA A 64 -4.60 10.56 14.87
C ALA A 64 -4.75 11.07 16.31
N ARG A 65 -5.95 10.96 16.89
CA ARG A 65 -6.22 11.28 18.29
C ARG A 65 -5.56 10.31 19.28
N LEU A 66 -5.13 9.14 18.80
CA LEU A 66 -4.42 8.13 19.60
C LEU A 66 -2.90 8.33 19.59
N ALA A 67 -2.39 9.34 18.86
CA ALA A 67 -0.96 9.57 18.73
C ALA A 67 -0.30 9.81 20.09
N GLY A 68 0.83 9.14 20.30
CA GLY A 68 1.57 9.17 21.55
C GLY A 68 2.28 7.84 21.81
N GLY A 69 3.41 7.88 22.53
CA GLY A 69 4.25 6.70 22.75
C GLY A 69 4.68 6.06 21.43
N ILE A 70 4.28 4.79 21.23
CA ILE A 70 4.59 4.02 20.01
C ILE A 70 3.62 4.30 18.85
N ILE A 71 2.48 4.95 19.09
CA ILE A 71 1.46 5.20 18.07
C ILE A 71 1.80 6.48 17.32
N ILE A 72 1.98 6.36 16.01
CA ILE A 72 2.31 7.47 15.11
C ILE A 72 1.17 7.74 14.13
N ASN A 73 1.07 9.01 13.72
CA ASN A 73 0.15 9.40 12.67
C ASN A 73 0.62 8.90 11.31
N THR A 74 -0.33 8.48 10.47
CA THR A 74 -0.07 8.18 9.06
C THR A 74 -0.17 9.49 8.25
N PRO A 75 0.93 9.99 7.66
CA PRO A 75 0.87 11.17 6.79
C PRO A 75 -0.01 10.87 5.56
N TYR A 76 -0.86 11.81 5.18
CA TYR A 76 -1.75 11.66 4.03
C TYR A 76 -1.93 12.98 3.28
N LEU A 77 -2.40 12.87 2.03
CA LEU A 77 -2.77 13.99 1.19
C LEU A 77 -4.03 13.60 0.41
N ILE A 78 -5.01 14.49 0.37
CA ILE A 78 -6.20 14.33 -0.47
C ILE A 78 -5.86 14.88 -1.85
N VAL A 79 -6.16 14.10 -2.89
CA VAL A 79 -5.91 14.46 -4.28
C VAL A 79 -7.23 14.43 -5.03
N ASP A 80 -7.68 15.59 -5.50
CA ASP A 80 -8.70 15.72 -6.52
C ASP A 80 -8.09 15.41 -7.90
N LEU A 81 -8.59 14.36 -8.55
CA LEU A 81 -8.16 13.90 -9.87
C LEU A 81 -8.81 14.67 -11.03
N THR A 82 -9.67 15.66 -10.72
CA THR A 82 -10.25 16.58 -11.71
C THR A 82 -9.51 17.92 -11.76
N ASP A 83 -8.59 18.16 -10.82
CA ASP A 83 -7.72 19.33 -10.77
C ASP A 83 -6.24 18.94 -11.01
N THR A 84 -5.72 19.34 -12.18
CA THR A 84 -4.32 19.10 -12.57
C THR A 84 -3.29 19.65 -11.56
N ASN A 85 -3.61 20.73 -10.83
CA ASN A 85 -2.72 21.28 -9.82
C ASN A 85 -2.69 20.41 -8.55
N SER A 86 -3.84 19.87 -8.14
CA SER A 86 -3.96 18.87 -7.10
C SER A 86 -3.19 17.59 -7.45
N GLU A 87 -3.30 17.09 -8.68
CA GLU A 87 -2.52 15.94 -9.16
C GLU A 87 -1.00 16.21 -9.08
N ALA A 88 -0.55 17.38 -9.54
CA ALA A 88 0.86 17.77 -9.47
C ALA A 88 1.39 17.81 -8.02
N LYS A 89 0.58 18.32 -7.08
CA LYS A 89 0.91 18.29 -5.64
C LYS A 89 1.02 16.86 -5.11
N GLY A 90 0.12 15.97 -5.53
CA GLY A 90 0.16 14.54 -5.20
C GLY A 90 1.46 13.87 -5.65
N CYS A 91 1.87 14.11 -6.91
CA CYS A 91 3.13 13.61 -7.45
C CYS A 91 4.33 14.15 -6.67
N ALA A 92 4.41 15.47 -6.46
CA ALA A 92 5.51 16.10 -5.74
C ALA A 92 5.64 15.61 -4.28
N TRP A 93 4.50 15.39 -3.61
CA TRP A 93 4.47 14.82 -2.26
C TRP A 93 5.03 13.39 -2.24
N TRP A 94 4.64 12.55 -3.19
CA TRP A 94 5.14 11.18 -3.32
C TRP A 94 6.65 11.15 -3.67
N GLU A 95 7.11 12.01 -4.56
CA GLU A 95 8.53 12.15 -4.90
C GLU A 95 9.36 12.55 -3.68
N SER A 96 8.89 13.52 -2.89
CA SER A 96 9.54 13.95 -1.65
C SER A 96 9.56 12.85 -0.57
N LEU A 97 8.46 12.10 -0.42
CA LEU A 97 8.37 10.98 0.51
C LEU A 97 9.38 9.88 0.16
N THR A 98 9.43 9.49 -1.12
CA THR A 98 10.27 8.39 -1.58
C THR A 98 11.75 8.79 -1.67
N ALA A 99 12.07 10.05 -1.99
CA ALA A 99 13.44 10.57 -1.95
C ALA A 99 14.05 10.52 -0.54
N ARG A 100 13.23 10.72 0.51
CA ARG A 100 13.64 10.59 1.92
C ARG A 100 13.65 9.15 2.43
N GLY A 101 13.31 8.18 1.58
CA GLY A 101 13.37 6.76 1.91
C GLY A 101 12.09 6.10 2.35
N GLY A 102 10.94 6.78 2.19
CA GLY A 102 9.65 6.12 2.28
C GLY A 102 9.49 5.05 1.19
N GLU A 103 8.74 3.98 1.50
CA GLU A 103 8.44 2.90 0.55
C GLU A 103 7.67 3.42 -0.67
N GLY A 104 6.78 4.39 -0.44
CA GLY A 104 5.82 4.89 -1.42
C GLY A 104 4.52 5.26 -0.74
N MET A 105 3.41 5.13 -1.46
CA MET A 105 2.07 5.44 -0.97
C MET A 105 1.05 4.36 -1.30
N VAL A 106 -0.06 4.38 -0.57
CA VAL A 106 -1.26 3.63 -0.89
C VAL A 106 -2.35 4.62 -1.27
N VAL A 107 -2.78 4.58 -2.52
CA VAL A 107 -3.86 5.41 -3.06
C VAL A 107 -5.18 4.69 -2.80
N LYS A 108 -6.13 5.37 -2.16
CA LYS A 108 -7.46 4.84 -1.86
C LYS A 108 -8.51 5.80 -2.46
N PRO A 109 -9.70 5.32 -2.86
CA PRO A 109 -10.83 6.21 -3.12
C PRO A 109 -11.14 7.05 -1.88
N SER A 110 -11.89 8.16 -1.96
CA SER A 110 -12.23 8.94 -0.76
C SER A 110 -13.13 8.15 0.20
N ASP A 111 -14.15 7.51 -0.35
CA ASP A 111 -15.05 6.61 0.38
C ASP A 111 -14.46 5.20 0.49
N PHE A 112 -14.78 4.49 1.58
CA PHE A 112 -14.19 3.17 1.87
C PHE A 112 -14.62 2.08 0.88
N ILE A 113 -15.90 2.06 0.48
CA ILE A 113 -16.47 1.11 -0.46
C ILE A 113 -17.08 1.88 -1.63
N VAL A 114 -16.49 1.72 -2.82
CA VAL A 114 -16.96 2.40 -4.03
C VAL A 114 -17.27 1.38 -5.12
N LYS A 115 -18.41 1.55 -5.80
CA LYS A 115 -18.79 0.75 -6.96
C LYS A 115 -18.77 1.63 -8.21
N GLY A 116 -18.03 1.20 -9.22
CA GLY A 116 -18.06 1.79 -10.56
C GLY A 116 -19.00 1.02 -11.49
N LYS A 117 -19.00 1.38 -12.78
CA LYS A 117 -19.81 0.73 -13.82
C LYS A 117 -19.61 -0.78 -13.95
N ARG A 118 -18.45 -1.29 -13.50
CA ARG A 118 -18.04 -2.71 -13.61
C ARG A 118 -18.02 -3.43 -12.25
N GLY A 119 -18.71 -2.88 -11.24
CA GLY A 119 -18.74 -3.44 -9.89
C GLY A 119 -17.77 -2.73 -8.94
N LEU A 120 -17.33 -3.47 -7.91
CA LEU A 120 -16.44 -2.93 -6.87
C LEU A 120 -15.10 -2.46 -7.46
N ILE A 121 -14.68 -1.25 -7.12
CA ILE A 121 -13.34 -0.78 -7.49
C ILE A 121 -12.30 -1.25 -6.47
N GLN A 122 -11.02 -1.22 -6.85
CA GLN A 122 -9.95 -1.58 -5.91
C GLN A 122 -10.02 -0.67 -4.67
N PRO A 123 -10.07 -1.24 -3.45
CA PRO A 123 -10.13 -0.44 -2.23
C PRO A 123 -8.82 0.30 -1.96
N ALA A 124 -7.72 -0.19 -2.54
CA ALA A 124 -6.41 0.41 -2.41
C ALA A 124 -5.51 0.02 -3.60
N VAL A 125 -4.64 0.94 -4.01
CA VAL A 125 -3.59 0.70 -5.00
C VAL A 125 -2.26 1.17 -4.43
N LYS A 126 -1.27 0.27 -4.37
CA LYS A 126 0.08 0.61 -3.93
C LYS A 126 0.89 1.26 -5.06
N CYS A 127 1.59 2.35 -4.77
CA CYS A 127 2.52 3.03 -5.67
C CYS A 127 3.87 3.20 -4.94
N ARG A 128 4.83 2.33 -5.27
CA ARG A 128 6.12 2.18 -4.57
C ARG A 128 7.22 2.99 -5.24
N GLY A 129 8.07 3.62 -4.43
CA GLY A 129 9.21 4.41 -4.85
C GLY A 129 10.28 3.60 -5.57
N ARG A 130 11.03 4.27 -6.45
CA ARG A 130 12.09 3.67 -7.26
C ARG A 130 13.12 2.92 -6.40
N GLU A 131 13.67 3.57 -5.39
CA GLU A 131 14.74 2.96 -4.58
C GLU A 131 14.23 1.76 -3.76
N TYR A 132 12.99 1.83 -3.25
CA TYR A 132 12.37 0.70 -2.56
C TYR A 132 12.19 -0.53 -3.47
N LEU A 133 11.83 -0.32 -4.74
CA LEU A 133 11.61 -1.40 -5.69
C LEU A 133 12.87 -2.22 -5.99
N ARG A 134 14.08 -1.76 -5.61
CA ARG A 134 15.29 -2.59 -5.63
C ARG A 134 15.18 -3.81 -4.72
N ILE A 135 14.52 -3.66 -3.57
CA ILE A 135 14.30 -4.75 -2.61
C ILE A 135 13.41 -5.85 -3.23
N ILE A 136 12.48 -5.44 -4.10
CA ILE A 136 11.47 -6.31 -4.69
C ILE A 136 11.92 -6.94 -6.01
N TYR A 137 12.51 -6.14 -6.91
CA TYR A 137 12.87 -6.56 -8.27
C TYR A 137 14.36 -6.85 -8.46
N GLY A 138 15.15 -6.68 -7.39
CA GLY A 138 16.60 -6.88 -7.40
C GLY A 138 17.39 -5.58 -7.59
N PRO A 139 18.69 -5.57 -7.24
CA PRO A 139 19.52 -4.37 -7.22
C PRO A 139 19.59 -3.67 -8.59
N GLU A 140 19.67 -4.46 -9.66
CA GLU A 140 19.91 -4.00 -11.03
C GLU A 140 18.62 -3.71 -11.81
N TYR A 141 17.43 -3.84 -11.19
CA TYR A 141 16.15 -3.77 -11.90
C TYR A 141 15.93 -2.48 -12.71
N SER A 142 16.61 -1.39 -12.30
CA SER A 142 16.53 -0.09 -12.92
C SER A 142 17.37 0.06 -14.20
N ALA A 143 18.21 -0.91 -14.56
CA ALA A 143 18.90 -0.91 -15.85
C ALA A 143 17.89 -1.13 -16.98
N GLU A 144 18.08 -0.46 -18.11
CA GLU A 144 17.09 -0.40 -19.20
C GLU A 144 16.68 -1.80 -19.70
N GLU A 145 17.64 -2.71 -19.86
CA GLU A 145 17.42 -4.10 -20.27
C GLU A 145 16.58 -4.92 -19.28
N HIS A 146 16.60 -4.59 -17.99
CA HIS A 146 15.78 -5.22 -16.96
C HIS A 146 14.41 -4.53 -16.87
N LEU A 147 14.41 -3.20 -16.82
CA LEU A 147 13.21 -2.39 -16.65
C LEU A 147 12.23 -2.58 -17.81
N SER A 148 12.71 -2.60 -19.06
CA SER A 148 11.87 -2.79 -20.23
C SER A 148 11.13 -4.14 -20.20
N ARG A 149 11.77 -5.21 -19.73
CA ARG A 149 11.11 -6.52 -19.54
C ARG A 149 10.09 -6.50 -18.40
N LEU A 150 10.38 -5.78 -17.32
CA LEU A 150 9.53 -5.70 -16.13
C LEU A 150 8.26 -4.86 -16.32
N ARG A 151 8.20 -4.00 -17.35
CA ARG A 151 7.00 -3.20 -17.70
C ARG A 151 5.84 -4.08 -18.16
N SER A 152 6.13 -5.20 -18.82
CA SER A 152 5.13 -6.22 -19.14
C SER A 152 4.78 -7.01 -17.88
N ARG A 153 3.64 -6.71 -17.27
CA ARG A 153 3.18 -7.38 -16.04
C ARG A 153 1.66 -7.54 -16.03
N ASN A 154 1.20 -8.71 -15.61
CA ASN A 154 -0.23 -9.00 -15.50
C ASN A 154 -0.70 -8.79 -14.05
N LEU A 155 -1.65 -7.87 -13.86
CA LEU A 155 -2.21 -7.52 -12.56
C LEU A 155 -3.61 -8.11 -12.34
N SER A 156 -4.20 -8.82 -13.32
CA SER A 156 -5.60 -9.22 -13.26
C SER A 156 -5.89 -10.17 -12.10
N THR A 157 -5.05 -11.20 -11.91
CA THR A 157 -5.20 -12.18 -10.83
C THR A 157 -5.10 -11.52 -9.46
N LYS A 158 -4.06 -10.69 -9.21
CA LYS A 158 -3.89 -10.00 -7.91
C LYS A 158 -5.03 -9.04 -7.62
N ARG A 159 -5.51 -8.31 -8.65
CA ARG A 159 -6.68 -7.42 -8.52
C ARG A 159 -7.96 -8.20 -8.18
N SER A 160 -8.16 -9.37 -8.80
CA SER A 160 -9.32 -10.23 -8.51
C SER A 160 -9.26 -10.82 -7.10
N LEU A 161 -8.09 -11.29 -6.66
CA LEU A 161 -7.87 -11.79 -5.30
C LEU A 161 -8.15 -10.70 -4.26
N ALA A 162 -7.54 -9.52 -4.43
CA ALA A 162 -7.73 -8.40 -3.52
C ALA A 162 -9.20 -7.99 -3.32
N LEU A 163 -10.04 -8.02 -4.38
CA LEU A 163 -11.47 -7.71 -4.26
C LEU A 163 -12.24 -8.81 -3.50
N ARG A 164 -11.89 -10.08 -3.71
CA ARG A 164 -12.54 -11.21 -3.03
C ARG A 164 -12.16 -11.25 -1.56
N GLU A 165 -10.87 -11.12 -1.25
CA GLU A 165 -10.36 -11.02 0.11
C GLU A 165 -10.99 -9.83 0.85
N PHE A 166 -11.05 -8.67 0.20
CA PHE A 166 -11.71 -7.48 0.76
C PHE A 166 -13.18 -7.75 1.11
N ALA A 167 -13.95 -8.33 0.17
CA ALA A 167 -15.36 -8.61 0.40
C ALA A 167 -15.57 -9.62 1.55
N LEU A 168 -14.74 -10.67 1.63
CA LEU A 168 -14.77 -11.62 2.74
C LEU A 168 -14.38 -10.96 4.07
N GLY A 169 -13.37 -10.09 4.05
CA GLY A 169 -12.97 -9.31 5.22
C GLY A 169 -14.12 -8.47 5.78
N ILE A 170 -14.81 -7.71 4.93
CA ILE A 170 -15.96 -6.90 5.35
C ILE A 170 -17.12 -7.78 5.87
N GLU A 171 -17.46 -8.84 5.15
CA GLU A 171 -18.52 -9.77 5.58
C GLU A 171 -18.19 -10.40 6.95
N SER A 172 -16.92 -10.73 7.21
CA SER A 172 -16.51 -11.27 8.51
C SER A 172 -16.74 -10.27 9.66
N LEU A 173 -16.41 -9.00 9.43
CA LEU A 173 -16.63 -7.93 10.41
C LEU A 173 -18.11 -7.70 10.66
N ASP A 174 -18.93 -7.65 9.60
CA ASP A 174 -20.36 -7.45 9.73
C ASP A 174 -21.05 -8.60 10.47
N ARG A 175 -20.69 -9.85 10.17
CA ARG A 175 -21.20 -11.03 10.90
C ARG A 175 -20.82 -10.98 12.38
N PHE A 176 -19.58 -10.58 12.67
CA PHE A 176 -19.10 -10.45 14.04
C PHE A 176 -19.88 -9.38 14.81
N VAL A 177 -20.04 -8.19 14.22
CA VAL A 177 -20.78 -7.08 14.81
C VAL A 177 -22.26 -7.39 15.00
N ARG A 178 -22.86 -8.22 14.12
CA ARG A 178 -24.25 -8.71 14.23
C ARG A 178 -24.41 -9.87 15.23
N HIS A 179 -23.36 -10.25 15.95
CA HIS A 179 -23.35 -11.36 16.91
C HIS A 179 -23.78 -12.71 16.29
N GLU A 180 -23.45 -12.94 15.02
CA GLU A 180 -23.66 -14.26 14.42
C GLU A 180 -22.78 -15.33 15.09
N PRO A 181 -23.17 -16.62 15.06
CA PRO A 181 -22.34 -17.69 15.62
C PRO A 181 -20.93 -17.69 15.03
N LEU A 182 -19.92 -17.96 15.86
CA LEU A 182 -18.51 -17.85 15.46
C LEU A 182 -18.16 -18.62 14.18
N ARG A 183 -18.80 -19.78 13.92
CA ARG A 183 -18.63 -20.53 12.66
C ARG A 183 -18.96 -19.71 11.41
N ARG A 184 -19.95 -18.81 11.48
CA ARG A 184 -20.36 -17.93 10.39
C ARG A 184 -19.38 -16.77 10.21
N VAL A 185 -18.78 -16.27 11.29
CA VAL A 185 -17.70 -15.28 11.23
C VAL A 185 -16.43 -15.91 10.65
N HIS A 186 -16.08 -17.12 11.07
CA HIS A 186 -14.88 -17.82 10.64
C HIS A 186 -14.91 -18.28 9.18
N GLU A 187 -16.08 -18.59 8.62
CA GLU A 187 -16.25 -18.98 7.21
C GLU A 187 -15.55 -17.99 6.24
N PRO A 188 -15.86 -16.68 6.24
CA PRO A 188 -15.14 -15.72 5.40
C PRO A 188 -13.71 -15.45 5.85
N VAL A 189 -13.39 -15.51 7.16
CA VAL A 189 -11.99 -15.36 7.65
C VAL A 189 -11.08 -16.45 7.08
N PHE A 190 -11.52 -17.71 7.14
CA PHE A 190 -10.79 -18.81 6.52
C PHE A 190 -10.82 -18.75 5.01
N GLY A 191 -11.86 -18.16 4.41
CA GLY A 191 -11.88 -17.84 2.99
C GLY A 191 -10.74 -16.90 2.58
N VAL A 192 -10.46 -15.84 3.35
CA VAL A 192 -9.29 -14.96 3.10
C VAL A 192 -7.99 -15.75 3.19
N LEU A 193 -7.81 -16.55 4.25
CA LEU A 193 -6.61 -17.37 4.43
C LEU A 193 -6.41 -18.37 3.27
N ALA A 194 -7.49 -18.97 2.78
CA ALA A 194 -7.44 -19.89 1.64
C ALA A 194 -7.04 -19.16 0.35
N LEU A 195 -7.58 -17.95 0.10
CA LEU A 195 -7.25 -17.18 -1.10
C LEU A 195 -5.79 -16.71 -1.13
N GLU A 196 -5.17 -16.44 0.02
CA GLU A 196 -3.74 -16.09 0.11
C GLU A 196 -2.80 -17.26 -0.24
N SER A 197 -3.32 -18.49 -0.36
CA SER A 197 -2.56 -19.64 -0.86
C SER A 197 -2.54 -19.76 -2.39
N GLU A 198 -3.35 -18.96 -3.09
CA GLU A 198 -3.38 -18.94 -4.56
C GLU A 198 -2.07 -18.35 -5.12
N PRO A 199 -1.41 -19.03 -6.08
CA PRO A 199 -0.14 -18.57 -6.61
C PRO A 199 -0.31 -17.26 -7.38
N VAL A 200 0.44 -16.24 -6.97
CA VAL A 200 0.50 -14.94 -7.61
C VAL A 200 1.95 -14.45 -7.63
N ASP A 201 2.29 -13.58 -8.58
CA ASP A 201 3.62 -12.97 -8.64
C ASP A 201 3.92 -12.26 -7.30
N PRO A 202 4.93 -12.71 -6.53
CA PRO A 202 5.21 -12.20 -5.19
C PRO A 202 5.74 -10.77 -5.20
N ARG A 203 6.05 -10.21 -6.38
CA ARG A 203 6.55 -8.85 -6.55
C ARG A 203 5.43 -7.80 -6.62
N LEU A 204 4.15 -8.22 -6.66
CA LEU A 204 2.98 -7.37 -6.85
C LEU A 204 2.37 -6.82 -5.55
#